data_AF-A0A150RKC0-F1
#
_entry.id   AF-A0A150RKC0-F1
#
_cell.length_a   1.000
_cell.length_b   1.000
_cell.length_c   1.000
_cell.angle_alpha   90.00
_cell.angle_beta   90.00
_cell.angle_gamma   90.00
#
_symmetry.space_group_name_H-M   'P 1'
#
loop_
_entity.id
_entity.type
_entity.pdbx_description
1 polymer ?
#
loop_
_entity_poly.entity_id
_entity_poly.type
_entity_poly.pdbx_seq_one_letter_code
_entity_poly.pdbx_strand_id
1 'polypeptide(L)'
;MSLMPAGCTGSGPEPTDGADPSSAPAAVAVDTADLGESLRVRGSDGSLVSDVALEADCDRPSTVALVVDQAFHAPLQAELARLSDDIEEELDVCVVTELVDTSSTTARQIHARLQGLHQQAGLIGNLLIGDIPHVWLGDLIVGGVNYTYITDAFYEVLDDQYWQDRNNNGTYDRRGDIVSGPEYDVSYDAFTVDRRRQVWSGRLTPPAVLPLTERVAQLRAYLDRNHAYRTGAKSYGSRVVFYNSLGQNGDPGDGELSQAQVQQQASDFYSAGWLFTQPPAQGLSTVWSPDIATQRQLWLSRLNETSEYAFVNVHGTPNSQWLGGSTYLFGSDYQATPPRALLIDLQSCTNGYFADPDYMAGWLLFSGEALAVRAYTDLVFVAGDPAPSPQLQLLAHGLTLGEIRQATAPLDIDVLLGDPTLRLRPRGTGGATVAVSEPELVFPPISSYAVTIPHVAERFVTLTNTGSAPVSLHYLQEQWASWGGLGAVLEPRFMIDPADVITFPVTLAPGQSRQLRVYFTADVPPYAGDYRWEAVFYTSSPTQPFVSFRASRTLY
;
A
#
# COMPACT_ATOMS: atom_id res chain seq x y z
N MET A 1 -25.03 -16.95 9.86
CA MET A 1 -24.52 -18.24 9.35
C MET A 1 -23.01 -18.07 9.23
N SER A 2 -22.27 -18.58 10.22
CA SER A 2 -20.82 -18.41 10.34
C SER A 2 -20.14 -19.57 9.63
N LEU A 3 -19.60 -19.32 8.45
CA LEU A 3 -18.68 -20.24 7.76
C LEU A 3 -17.29 -19.64 7.91
N MET A 4 -16.48 -20.19 8.82
CA MET A 4 -15.03 -20.03 8.72
C MET A 4 -14.56 -20.96 7.59
N PRO A 5 -13.88 -20.47 6.54
CA PRO A 5 -13.24 -21.34 5.56
C PRO A 5 -12.00 -22.01 6.17
N ALA A 6 -11.66 -23.21 5.68
CA ALA A 6 -10.46 -23.92 6.06
C ALA A 6 -9.22 -23.06 5.76
N GLY A 7 -8.41 -22.78 6.78
CA GLY A 7 -7.20 -21.98 6.64
C GLY A 7 -6.11 -22.69 5.84
N CYS A 8 -5.15 -21.91 5.37
CA CYS A 8 -3.87 -22.35 4.82
C CYS A 8 -3.05 -23.13 5.86
N THR A 9 -3.46 -24.35 6.21
CA THR A 9 -2.64 -25.29 6.98
C THR A 9 -2.00 -26.27 6.00
N GLY A 10 -1.20 -25.73 5.07
CA GLY A 10 -0.30 -26.55 4.28
C GLY A 10 0.72 -27.16 5.21
N SER A 11 0.57 -28.45 5.52
CA SER A 11 1.62 -29.25 6.16
C SER A 11 2.74 -29.47 5.15
N GLY A 12 3.58 -28.46 4.97
CA GLY A 12 4.90 -28.65 4.39
C GLY A 12 5.69 -29.65 5.24
N PRO A 13 6.72 -30.31 4.67
CA PRO A 13 7.63 -31.12 5.46
C PRO A 13 8.18 -30.26 6.60
N GLU A 14 8.06 -30.74 7.84
CA GLU A 14 8.63 -30.08 9.02
C GLU A 14 10.06 -29.61 8.71
N PRO A 15 10.36 -28.31 8.90
CA PRO A 15 11.75 -27.86 8.83
C PRO A 15 12.49 -28.60 9.94
N THR A 16 13.55 -29.31 9.57
CA THR A 16 14.42 -29.99 10.53
C THR A 16 14.89 -28.98 11.58
N ASP A 17 14.49 -29.20 12.83
CA ASP A 17 14.90 -28.47 14.02
C ASP A 17 16.40 -28.17 14.00
N GLY A 18 16.75 -26.88 13.87
CA GLY A 18 18.14 -26.47 13.81
C GLY A 18 18.42 -24.97 13.96
N ALA A 19 17.41 -24.14 14.26
CA ALA A 19 17.61 -22.73 14.59
C ALA A 19 17.07 -22.46 15.99
N ASP A 20 18.00 -22.22 16.91
CA ASP A 20 17.74 -21.81 18.29
C ASP A 20 17.12 -20.39 18.30
N PRO A 21 15.87 -20.21 18.77
CA PRO A 21 15.22 -18.91 18.84
C PRO A 21 15.77 -18.01 19.97
N SER A 22 16.83 -18.41 20.68
CA SER A 22 17.42 -17.62 21.76
C SER A 22 18.44 -16.55 21.30
N SER A 23 18.66 -16.36 20.00
CA SER A 23 19.58 -15.34 19.49
C SER A 23 18.93 -14.00 19.14
N ALA A 24 17.81 -13.64 19.78
CA ALA A 24 17.35 -12.25 19.74
C ALA A 24 18.45 -11.34 20.34
N PRO A 25 18.85 -10.24 19.66
CA PRO A 25 19.81 -9.31 20.24
C PRO A 25 19.27 -8.80 21.58
N ALA A 26 20.13 -8.75 22.59
CA ALA A 26 19.77 -8.30 23.93
C ALA A 26 19.09 -6.92 23.85
N ALA A 27 17.87 -6.83 24.39
CA ALA A 27 17.16 -5.57 24.53
C ALA A 27 18.02 -4.59 25.32
N VAL A 28 18.43 -3.50 24.68
CA VAL A 28 18.99 -2.33 25.37
C VAL A 28 17.83 -1.73 26.14
N ALA A 29 17.87 -1.82 27.48
CA ALA A 29 16.90 -1.17 28.34
C ALA A 29 16.97 0.35 28.13
N VAL A 30 15.96 0.91 27.47
CA VAL A 30 15.77 2.36 27.36
C VAL A 30 14.96 2.79 28.57
N ASP A 31 15.52 3.71 29.35
CA ASP A 31 14.89 4.27 30.55
C ASP A 31 13.68 5.13 30.13
N THR A 32 12.47 4.72 30.55
CA THR A 32 11.19 5.29 30.11
C THR A 32 10.71 6.47 30.96
N ALA A 33 11.57 7.02 31.83
CA ALA A 33 11.22 8.15 32.70
C ALA A 33 11.19 9.53 31.99
N ASP A 34 11.44 9.61 30.68
CA ASP A 34 11.62 10.88 29.95
C ASP A 34 10.68 11.07 28.75
N LEU A 35 9.44 10.59 28.84
CA LEU A 35 8.44 10.67 27.76
C LEU A 35 7.77 12.06 27.64
N GLY A 36 8.46 13.12 28.08
CA GLY A 36 8.00 14.51 28.00
C GLY A 36 8.99 15.49 27.37
N GLU A 37 10.24 15.08 27.10
CA GLU A 37 11.19 15.89 26.35
C GLU A 37 11.27 15.41 24.90
N SER A 38 11.12 16.35 23.96
CA SER A 38 11.48 16.21 22.55
C SER A 38 12.71 15.32 22.38
N LEU A 39 12.64 14.26 21.58
CA LEU A 39 13.76 13.36 21.31
C LEU A 39 14.93 14.15 20.71
N ARG A 40 15.90 14.55 21.53
CA ARG A 40 17.09 15.31 21.08
C ARG A 40 18.16 14.34 20.61
N VAL A 41 18.37 14.27 19.30
CA VAL A 41 19.47 13.50 18.70
C VAL A 41 20.80 14.20 19.01
N ARG A 42 21.77 13.47 19.57
CA ARG A 42 23.12 13.97 19.80
C ARG A 42 23.99 13.70 18.58
N GLY A 43 24.77 14.70 18.17
CA GLY A 43 25.79 14.55 17.14
C GLY A 43 26.92 13.64 17.61
N SER A 44 27.77 13.22 16.67
CA SER A 44 28.96 12.38 16.93
C SER A 44 30.00 13.06 17.84
N ASP A 45 29.88 14.36 18.09
CA ASP A 45 30.67 15.15 19.04
C ASP A 45 30.00 15.33 20.42
N GLY A 46 28.82 14.74 20.63
CA GLY A 46 28.04 14.87 21.86
C GLY A 46 27.27 16.20 21.99
N SER A 47 27.29 17.06 20.98
CA SER A 47 26.44 18.26 20.95
C SER A 47 24.96 17.89 20.73
N LEU A 48 24.07 18.63 21.38
CA LEU A 48 22.64 18.56 21.10
C LEU A 48 22.44 19.17 19.72
N VAL A 49 22.06 18.36 18.73
CA VAL A 49 21.65 18.86 17.42
C VAL A 49 20.19 19.29 17.56
N SER A 50 19.96 20.38 18.30
CA SER A 50 18.59 20.88 18.51
C SER A 50 18.03 21.59 17.29
N ASP A 51 18.88 22.00 16.34
CA ASP A 51 18.45 22.85 15.23
C ASP A 51 19.38 22.65 14.02
N VAL A 52 19.42 21.47 13.40
CA VAL A 52 19.69 21.50 11.96
C VAL A 52 18.43 22.11 11.38
N ALA A 53 18.44 23.44 11.24
CA ALA A 53 17.52 24.11 10.35
C ALA A 53 17.57 23.31 9.05
N LEU A 54 16.42 22.72 8.71
CA LEU A 54 16.20 22.15 7.39
C LEU A 54 16.22 23.32 6.41
N GLU A 55 17.41 23.88 6.15
CA GLU A 55 17.64 24.77 5.03
C GLU A 55 17.62 23.91 3.77
N ALA A 56 16.44 23.41 3.42
CA ALA A 56 16.16 23.06 2.05
C ALA A 56 16.25 24.39 1.29
N ASP A 57 17.37 24.62 0.60
CA ASP A 57 17.61 25.81 -0.23
C ASP A 57 16.77 25.75 -1.53
N CYS A 58 15.52 25.31 -1.40
CA CYS A 58 14.60 24.99 -2.48
C CYS A 58 13.24 25.60 -2.17
N ASP A 59 12.77 26.46 -3.08
CA ASP A 59 11.54 27.26 -2.93
C ASP A 59 10.25 26.49 -3.32
N ARG A 60 10.32 25.16 -3.49
CA ARG A 60 9.16 24.36 -3.91
C ARG A 60 8.26 24.01 -2.72
N PRO A 61 6.93 23.84 -2.95
CA PRO A 61 5.95 23.77 -1.87
C PRO A 61 5.93 22.43 -1.10
N SER A 62 6.59 21.40 -1.62
CA SER A 62 6.52 20.02 -1.11
C SER A 62 7.88 19.35 -1.16
N THR A 63 8.07 18.34 -0.33
CA THR A 63 9.33 17.60 -0.21
C THR A 63 9.16 16.10 -0.42
N VAL A 64 10.15 15.44 -1.02
CA VAL A 64 10.34 13.99 -1.02
C VAL A 64 11.64 13.66 -0.28
N ALA A 65 11.61 12.67 0.60
CA ALA A 65 12.80 12.21 1.32
C ALA A 65 13.39 10.94 0.69
N LEU A 66 14.68 10.96 0.34
CA LEU A 66 15.46 9.75 0.08
C LEU A 66 16.11 9.33 1.40
N VAL A 67 15.60 8.27 2.03
CA VAL A 67 16.17 7.71 3.26
C VAL A 67 17.15 6.63 2.86
N VAL A 68 18.45 6.92 2.95
CA VAL A 68 19.50 6.09 2.33
C VAL A 68 20.43 5.51 3.39
N ASP A 69 20.58 4.19 3.38
CA ASP A 69 21.58 3.50 4.16
C ASP A 69 22.99 3.96 3.74
N GLN A 70 23.77 4.40 4.73
CA GLN A 70 25.12 4.92 4.54
C GLN A 70 26.05 3.93 3.79
N ALA A 71 25.84 2.61 3.97
CA ALA A 71 26.62 1.59 3.25
C ALA A 71 26.39 1.62 1.73
N PHE A 72 25.22 2.08 1.29
CA PHE A 72 24.83 2.19 -0.11
C PHE A 72 25.06 3.58 -0.69
N HIS A 73 25.03 4.64 0.14
CA HIS A 73 25.15 6.02 -0.31
C HIS A 73 26.45 6.30 -1.07
N ALA A 74 27.60 6.02 -0.45
CA ALA A 74 28.91 6.34 -1.05
C ALA A 74 29.13 5.70 -2.45
N PRO A 75 28.85 4.40 -2.66
CA PRO A 75 29.01 3.81 -4.00
C PRO A 75 27.91 4.18 -5.00
N LEU A 76 26.79 4.80 -4.58
CA LEU A 76 25.67 5.17 -5.44
C LEU A 76 25.45 6.69 -5.54
N GLN A 77 26.42 7.50 -5.12
CA GLN A 77 26.24 8.94 -4.98
C GLN A 77 25.80 9.62 -6.29
N ALA A 78 26.36 9.20 -7.44
CA ALA A 78 26.02 9.78 -8.73
C ALA A 78 24.60 9.41 -9.16
N GLU A 79 24.20 8.16 -8.93
CA GLU A 79 22.88 7.65 -9.28
C GLU A 79 21.78 8.22 -8.37
N LEU A 80 22.08 8.45 -7.08
CA LEU A 80 21.16 9.08 -6.13
C LEU A 80 20.98 10.58 -6.40
N ALA A 81 22.05 11.29 -6.77
CA ALA A 81 21.95 12.69 -7.20
C ALA A 81 21.07 12.80 -8.46
N ARG A 82 21.31 11.92 -9.45
CA ARG A 82 20.50 11.87 -10.67
C ARG A 82 19.03 11.53 -10.39
N LEU A 83 18.75 10.59 -9.48
CA LEU A 83 17.38 10.29 -9.05
C LEU A 83 16.71 11.51 -8.39
N SER A 84 17.47 12.27 -7.59
CA SER A 84 16.97 13.49 -6.97
C SER A 84 16.56 14.49 -8.04
N ASP A 85 17.46 14.80 -8.98
CA ASP A 85 17.20 15.71 -10.11
C ASP A 85 15.96 15.27 -10.92
N ASP A 86 15.87 13.97 -11.21
CA ASP A 86 14.76 13.35 -11.95
C ASP A 86 13.40 13.54 -11.22
N ILE A 87 13.35 13.36 -9.90
CA ILE A 87 12.13 13.53 -9.08
C ILE A 87 11.76 15.01 -8.96
N GLU A 88 12.75 15.84 -8.73
CA GLU A 88 12.63 17.29 -8.61
C GLU A 88 12.03 17.93 -9.86
N GLU A 89 12.54 17.55 -11.04
CA GLU A 89 12.04 18.02 -12.33
C GLU A 89 10.62 17.51 -12.62
N GLU A 90 10.35 16.22 -12.39
CA GLU A 90 9.06 15.62 -12.76
C GLU A 90 7.90 16.06 -11.85
N LEU A 91 8.15 16.16 -10.54
CA LEU A 91 7.09 16.41 -9.54
C LEU A 91 7.00 17.86 -9.08
N ASP A 92 7.98 18.70 -9.44
CA ASP A 92 8.11 20.06 -8.90
C ASP A 92 8.13 20.08 -7.36
N VAL A 93 8.98 19.22 -6.78
CA VAL A 93 9.22 19.10 -5.32
C VAL A 93 10.68 19.31 -4.96
N CYS A 94 10.99 19.58 -3.70
CA CYS A 94 12.36 19.48 -3.18
C CYS A 94 12.68 18.02 -2.87
N VAL A 95 13.93 17.59 -3.10
CA VAL A 95 14.39 16.28 -2.63
C VAL A 95 15.43 16.45 -1.53
N VAL A 96 15.19 15.81 -0.39
CA VAL A 96 16.15 15.76 0.74
C VAL A 96 16.71 14.36 0.88
N THR A 97 18.03 14.23 1.05
CA THR A 97 18.68 12.94 1.33
C THR A 97 18.97 12.82 2.82
N GLU A 98 18.34 11.85 3.47
CA GLU A 98 18.50 11.51 4.88
C GLU A 98 19.40 10.26 4.97
N LEU A 99 20.63 10.43 5.46
CA LEU A 99 21.57 9.32 5.63
C LEU A 99 21.30 8.57 6.93
N VAL A 100 21.20 7.25 6.83
CA VAL A 100 20.91 6.35 7.93
C VAL A 100 22.11 5.43 8.15
N ASP A 101 22.73 5.49 9.32
CA ASP A 101 23.60 4.43 9.80
C ASP A 101 22.74 3.34 10.45
N THR A 102 22.54 2.24 9.74
CA THR A 102 21.65 1.15 10.17
C THR A 102 22.10 0.44 11.45
N SER A 103 23.35 0.67 11.89
CA SER A 103 23.86 0.16 13.16
C SER A 103 23.43 0.98 14.38
N SER A 104 23.01 2.23 14.18
CA SER A 104 22.73 3.18 15.27
C SER A 104 21.39 3.91 15.15
N THR A 105 20.84 4.02 13.93
CA THR A 105 19.56 4.66 13.65
C THR A 105 18.43 3.63 13.68
N THR A 106 17.43 3.90 14.51
CA THR A 106 16.22 3.09 14.67
C THR A 106 15.10 3.53 13.73
N ALA A 107 14.14 2.64 13.46
CA ALA A 107 12.92 2.99 12.72
C ALA A 107 12.19 4.20 13.32
N ARG A 108 12.11 4.28 14.66
CA ARG A 108 11.47 5.41 15.36
C ARG A 108 12.17 6.74 15.10
N GLN A 109 13.51 6.76 15.06
CA GLN A 109 14.25 7.98 14.75
C GLN A 109 14.00 8.43 13.30
N ILE A 110 13.91 7.49 12.36
CA ILE A 110 13.55 7.78 10.96
C ILE A 110 12.14 8.34 10.88
N HIS A 111 11.18 7.71 11.56
CA HIS A 111 9.79 8.17 11.62
C HIS A 111 9.67 9.61 12.16
N ALA A 112 10.29 9.90 13.29
CA ALA A 112 10.30 11.24 13.88
C ALA A 112 10.92 12.27 12.91
N ARG A 113 11.95 11.87 12.14
CA ARG A 113 12.55 12.73 11.12
C ARG A 113 11.59 13.01 9.96
N LEU A 114 10.89 11.99 9.46
CA LEU A 114 9.86 12.15 8.42
C LEU A 114 8.68 13.01 8.92
N GLN A 115 8.27 12.84 10.17
CA GLN A 115 7.25 13.67 10.81
C GLN A 115 7.68 15.15 10.86
N GLY A 116 8.94 15.43 11.23
CA GLY A 116 9.50 16.78 11.20
C GLY A 116 9.51 17.38 9.79
N LEU A 117 9.95 16.62 8.78
CA LEU A 117 9.90 17.04 7.37
C LEU A 117 8.47 17.31 6.89
N HIS A 118 7.50 16.50 7.31
CA HIS A 118 6.09 16.71 6.97
C HIS A 118 5.56 18.04 7.53
N GLN A 119 5.88 18.34 8.79
CA GLN A 119 5.43 19.56 9.46
C GLN A 119 6.13 20.83 8.94
N GLN A 120 7.41 20.75 8.57
CA GLN A 120 8.24 21.91 8.25
C GLN A 120 8.36 22.18 6.74
N ALA A 121 8.37 21.13 5.93
CA ALA A 121 8.71 21.20 4.50
C ALA A 121 7.67 20.52 3.59
N GLY A 122 6.49 20.19 4.12
CA GLY A 122 5.40 19.59 3.34
C GLY A 122 5.81 18.26 2.69
N LEU A 123 6.48 17.37 3.45
CA LEU A 123 6.80 16.02 2.99
C LEU A 123 5.54 15.34 2.43
N ILE A 124 5.61 14.89 1.18
CA ILE A 124 4.54 14.12 0.52
C ILE A 124 4.86 12.64 0.39
N GLY A 125 6.13 12.26 0.55
CA GLY A 125 6.57 10.89 0.33
C GLY A 125 8.02 10.62 0.70
N ASN A 126 8.36 9.34 0.83
CA ASN A 126 9.73 8.89 1.06
C ASN A 126 10.10 7.64 0.24
N LEU A 127 11.38 7.48 -0.05
CA LEU A 127 11.97 6.31 -0.69
C LEU A 127 13.06 5.74 0.21
N LEU A 128 12.86 4.52 0.68
CA LEU A 128 13.76 3.80 1.59
C LEU A 128 14.77 2.99 0.77
N ILE A 129 16.06 3.32 0.84
CA ILE A 129 17.11 2.74 -0.03
C ILE A 129 18.16 2.04 0.81
N GLY A 130 18.34 0.73 0.59
CA GLY A 130 19.29 -0.12 1.32
C GLY A 130 18.65 -0.85 2.50
N ASP A 131 19.42 -1.12 3.56
CA ASP A 131 18.98 -1.88 4.74
C ASP A 131 18.26 -1.00 5.76
N ILE A 132 17.35 -0.14 5.28
CA ILE A 132 16.58 0.74 6.16
C ILE A 132 15.76 -0.11 7.13
N PRO A 133 15.85 0.14 8.46
CA PRO A 133 15.10 -0.60 9.47
C PRO A 133 13.62 -0.70 9.13
N HIS A 134 12.99 -1.75 9.62
CA HIS A 134 11.54 -1.91 9.58
C HIS A 134 11.02 -2.10 10.99
N VAL A 135 9.70 -2.03 11.15
CA VAL A 135 9.04 -2.35 12.41
C VAL A 135 8.21 -3.61 12.25
N TRP A 136 8.05 -4.30 13.36
CA TRP A 136 7.04 -5.33 13.51
C TRP A 136 5.74 -4.69 13.99
N LEU A 137 4.62 -5.12 13.43
CA LEU A 137 3.28 -4.81 13.90
C LEU A 137 2.59 -6.07 14.39
N GLY A 138 1.72 -5.90 15.38
CA GLY A 138 0.80 -6.94 15.82
C GLY A 138 1.39 -7.87 16.87
N ASP A 139 1.53 -7.41 18.12
CA ASP A 139 1.65 -8.30 19.29
C ASP A 139 0.28 -8.94 19.64
N LEU A 140 -0.47 -9.31 18.59
CA LEU A 140 -1.84 -9.75 18.69
C LEU A 140 -1.87 -11.28 18.69
N ILE A 141 -2.45 -11.83 19.75
CA ILE A 141 -2.71 -13.27 19.87
C ILE A 141 -4.14 -13.55 19.42
N VAL A 142 -4.34 -14.04 18.19
CA VAL A 142 -5.66 -14.49 17.70
C VAL A 142 -5.72 -16.01 17.79
N GLY A 143 -6.62 -16.53 18.63
CA GLY A 143 -6.80 -17.98 18.79
C GLY A 143 -5.56 -18.72 19.32
N GLY A 144 -4.69 -18.03 20.08
CA GLY A 144 -3.44 -18.58 20.60
C GLY A 144 -2.25 -18.50 19.63
N VAL A 145 -2.43 -17.92 18.44
CA VAL A 145 -1.36 -17.69 17.47
C VAL A 145 -0.97 -16.22 17.50
N ASN A 146 0.32 -15.94 17.60
CA ASN A 146 0.85 -14.58 17.52
C ASN A 146 0.94 -14.14 16.05
N TYR A 147 0.30 -13.02 15.69
CA TYR A 147 0.25 -12.48 14.34
C TYR A 147 1.10 -11.22 14.22
N THR A 148 2.42 -11.42 14.09
CA THR A 148 3.37 -10.34 13.83
C THR A 148 3.75 -10.28 12.36
N TYR A 149 3.75 -9.08 11.77
CA TYR A 149 4.22 -8.84 10.41
C TYR A 149 5.02 -7.56 10.31
N ILE A 150 5.87 -7.45 9.29
CA ILE A 150 6.63 -6.24 9.01
C ILE A 150 5.83 -5.29 8.11
N THR A 151 6.08 -3.99 8.21
CA THR A 151 5.40 -3.00 7.36
C THR A 151 6.28 -1.79 7.08
N ASP A 152 5.99 -1.11 5.97
CA ASP A 152 6.41 0.27 5.72
C ASP A 152 5.32 1.31 6.04
N ALA A 153 4.10 0.88 6.40
CA ALA A 153 3.03 1.78 6.81
C ALA A 153 3.41 2.65 8.01
N PHE A 154 4.33 2.17 8.85
CA PHE A 154 4.96 2.95 9.91
C PHE A 154 5.51 4.27 9.38
N TYR A 155 6.24 4.26 8.27
CA TYR A 155 6.82 5.46 7.65
C TYR A 155 5.82 6.30 6.83
N GLU A 156 4.57 5.86 6.75
CA GLU A 156 3.52 6.50 5.95
C GLU A 156 2.45 7.15 6.84
N VAL A 157 2.15 6.54 7.99
CA VAL A 157 1.31 7.12 9.03
C VAL A 157 2.21 7.84 10.03
N LEU A 158 2.37 9.15 9.89
CA LEU A 158 3.30 9.95 10.69
C LEU A 158 2.74 10.37 12.06
N ASP A 159 1.55 9.93 12.41
CA ASP A 159 0.93 10.23 13.69
C ASP A 159 1.23 9.12 14.71
N ASP A 160 2.04 9.46 15.71
CA ASP A 160 2.50 8.54 16.76
C ASP A 160 1.36 7.93 17.57
N GLN A 161 0.16 8.53 17.54
CA GLN A 161 -0.98 7.98 18.27
C GLN A 161 -1.36 6.56 17.79
N TYR A 162 -1.02 6.20 16.56
CA TYR A 162 -1.28 4.87 15.96
C TYR A 162 -0.16 3.86 16.16
N TRP A 163 0.97 4.28 16.75
CA TRP A 163 2.15 3.43 16.89
C TRP A 163 2.59 3.38 18.36
N GLN A 164 2.19 2.33 19.07
CA GLN A 164 2.53 2.19 20.49
C GLN A 164 3.30 0.90 20.72
N ASP A 165 4.55 1.01 21.14
CA ASP A 165 5.33 -0.13 21.65
C ASP A 165 5.37 -0.01 23.17
N ARG A 166 4.31 -0.45 23.86
CA ARG A 166 4.14 -0.21 25.30
C ARG A 166 5.05 -1.06 26.17
N ASN A 167 5.39 -2.25 25.69
CA ASN A 167 6.27 -3.19 26.37
C ASN A 167 7.73 -3.07 25.92
N ASN A 168 8.04 -2.17 24.99
CA ASN A 168 9.38 -1.89 24.46
C ASN A 168 10.03 -3.17 23.89
N ASN A 169 9.23 -3.99 23.21
CA ASN A 169 9.68 -5.26 22.61
C ASN A 169 10.08 -5.10 21.12
N GLY A 170 9.93 -3.89 20.55
CA GLY A 170 10.22 -3.61 19.14
C GLY A 170 9.06 -3.93 18.18
N THR A 171 7.95 -4.43 18.71
CA THR A 171 6.68 -4.63 18.00
C THR A 171 5.71 -3.53 18.41
N TYR A 172 5.14 -2.86 17.43
CA TYR A 172 4.18 -1.79 17.67
C TYR A 172 2.77 -2.37 17.66
N ASP A 173 2.04 -2.08 18.74
CA ASP A 173 0.63 -2.36 18.91
C ASP A 173 -0.21 -1.29 18.20
N ARG A 174 -1.35 -1.71 17.65
CA ARG A 174 -2.38 -0.79 17.17
C ARG A 174 -3.15 -0.22 18.35
N ARG A 175 -3.52 1.06 18.30
CA ARG A 175 -4.28 1.69 19.40
C ARG A 175 -5.64 1.02 19.63
N GLY A 176 -6.18 0.34 18.62
CA GLY A 176 -7.36 -0.51 18.71
C GLY A 176 -7.17 -1.84 19.46
N ASP A 177 -5.94 -2.34 19.60
CA ASP A 177 -5.66 -3.63 20.26
C ASP A 177 -5.73 -3.53 21.79
N ILE A 178 -5.74 -2.32 22.36
CA ILE A 178 -5.50 -2.10 23.79
C ILE A 178 -6.62 -1.32 24.49
N VAL A 179 -7.86 -1.78 24.33
CA VAL A 179 -8.96 -1.38 25.22
C VAL A 179 -9.45 -2.59 26.00
N SER A 180 -8.68 -3.01 27.01
CA SER A 180 -9.03 -3.75 28.24
C SER A 180 -10.14 -4.84 28.25
N GLY A 181 -10.57 -5.38 27.11
CA GLY A 181 -11.53 -6.46 26.98
C GLY A 181 -10.88 -7.74 26.42
N PRO A 182 -11.43 -8.93 26.69
CA PRO A 182 -10.95 -10.19 26.11
C PRO A 182 -11.30 -10.35 24.62
N GLU A 183 -12.09 -9.44 24.05
CA GLU A 183 -12.51 -9.46 22.65
C GLU A 183 -11.72 -8.38 21.89
N TYR A 184 -10.64 -8.83 21.24
CA TYR A 184 -9.79 -8.03 20.37
C TYR A 184 -10.49 -7.88 19.01
N ASP A 185 -10.83 -6.66 18.59
CA ASP A 185 -11.40 -6.41 17.27
C ASP A 185 -10.37 -5.73 16.36
N VAL A 186 -9.59 -6.57 15.68
CA VAL A 186 -8.54 -6.21 14.70
C VAL A 186 -9.08 -5.38 13.53
N SER A 187 -10.40 -5.45 13.30
CA SER A 187 -11.05 -4.79 12.16
C SER A 187 -11.02 -3.27 12.23
N TYR A 188 -10.84 -2.71 13.43
CA TYR A 188 -11.12 -1.30 13.69
C TYR A 188 -10.04 -0.34 13.17
N ASP A 189 -8.74 -0.66 13.32
CA ASP A 189 -7.66 0.32 13.06
C ASP A 189 -7.17 0.37 11.60
N ALA A 190 -7.47 -0.65 10.78
CA ALA A 190 -7.01 -0.64 9.37
C ALA A 190 -7.75 0.37 8.50
N PHE A 191 -8.93 0.86 8.92
CA PHE A 191 -9.84 1.63 8.08
C PHE A 191 -10.37 2.91 8.73
N THR A 192 -9.82 3.35 9.87
CA THR A 192 -10.28 4.62 10.46
C THR A 192 -9.89 5.79 9.55
N VAL A 193 -10.81 6.75 9.39
CA VAL A 193 -10.56 7.96 8.57
C VAL A 193 -9.45 8.83 9.14
N ASP A 194 -9.17 8.68 10.43
CA ASP A 194 -8.13 9.41 11.14
C ASP A 194 -6.74 8.76 10.94
N ARG A 195 -6.67 7.45 10.61
CA ARG A 195 -5.44 6.73 10.27
C ARG A 195 -5.17 6.77 8.76
N ARG A 196 -4.93 7.97 8.26
CA ARG A 196 -4.49 8.16 6.86
C ARG A 196 -2.99 8.10 6.75
N ARG A 197 -2.52 7.52 5.65
CA ARG A 197 -1.14 7.68 5.20
C ARG A 197 -0.94 9.16 4.86
N GLN A 198 -0.23 9.91 5.71
CA GLN A 198 0.09 11.32 5.47
C GLN A 198 1.11 11.49 4.36
N VAL A 199 1.92 10.45 4.12
CA VAL A 199 2.90 10.37 3.04
C VAL A 199 2.87 8.97 2.43
N TRP A 200 3.32 8.82 1.19
CA TRP A 200 3.59 7.49 0.63
C TRP A 200 5.02 7.03 0.94
N SER A 201 5.24 5.72 0.87
CA SER A 201 6.59 5.15 0.88
C SER A 201 6.80 4.20 -0.30
N GLY A 202 8.05 4.05 -0.71
CA GLY A 202 8.51 2.91 -1.50
C GLY A 202 9.86 2.43 -0.98
N ARG A 203 10.22 1.19 -1.30
CA ARG A 203 11.44 0.55 -0.78
C ARG A 203 12.29 -0.06 -1.89
N LEU A 204 13.59 0.21 -1.83
CA LEU A 204 14.63 -0.36 -2.68
C LEU A 204 15.65 -1.11 -1.82
N THR A 205 15.34 -2.36 -1.47
CA THR A 205 16.20 -3.22 -0.63
C THR A 205 16.57 -4.49 -1.41
N PRO A 206 17.74 -4.61 -2.03
CA PRO A 206 18.15 -5.84 -2.70
C PRO A 206 18.15 -7.05 -1.75
N PRO A 207 17.88 -8.28 -2.23
CA PRO A 207 17.93 -9.50 -1.41
C PRO A 207 19.21 -9.57 -0.57
N ALA A 208 19.06 -9.67 0.75
CA ALA A 208 20.17 -9.62 1.70
C ALA A 208 21.04 -10.90 1.70
N VAL A 209 20.59 -11.97 1.03
CA VAL A 209 21.40 -13.17 0.75
C VAL A 209 22.62 -12.86 -0.12
N LEU A 210 22.57 -11.76 -0.89
CA LEU A 210 23.68 -11.30 -1.72
C LEU A 210 24.72 -10.50 -0.90
N PRO A 211 26.00 -10.56 -1.27
CA PRO A 211 27.00 -9.68 -0.67
C PRO A 211 26.73 -8.21 -1.03
N LEU A 212 27.14 -7.28 -0.16
CA LEU A 212 26.91 -5.83 -0.33
C LEU A 212 27.33 -5.32 -1.72
N THR A 213 28.45 -5.79 -2.27
CA THR A 213 28.92 -5.39 -3.61
C THR A 213 27.94 -5.73 -4.73
N GLU A 214 27.29 -6.88 -4.67
CA GLU A 214 26.29 -7.31 -5.65
C GLU A 214 24.96 -6.57 -5.45
N ARG A 215 24.58 -6.32 -4.19
CA ARG A 215 23.40 -5.51 -3.84
C ARG A 215 23.54 -4.07 -4.34
N VAL A 216 24.71 -3.45 -4.15
CA VAL A 216 25.04 -2.14 -4.74
C VAL A 216 24.96 -2.17 -6.27
N ALA A 217 25.45 -3.23 -6.92
CA ALA A 217 25.34 -3.36 -8.37
C ALA A 217 23.89 -3.48 -8.84
N GLN A 218 23.05 -4.22 -8.12
CA GLN A 218 21.61 -4.32 -8.39
C GLN A 218 20.89 -2.98 -8.25
N LEU A 219 21.20 -2.20 -7.20
CA LEU A 219 20.64 -0.86 -7.02
C LEU A 219 21.10 0.10 -8.11
N ARG A 220 22.39 0.10 -8.46
CA ARG A 220 22.89 0.91 -9.59
C ARG A 220 22.14 0.60 -10.87
N ALA A 221 22.02 -0.69 -11.20
CA ALA A 221 21.30 -1.13 -12.38
C ALA A 221 19.82 -0.73 -12.33
N TYR A 222 19.17 -0.78 -11.15
CA TYR A 222 17.82 -0.29 -10.97
C TYR A 222 17.71 1.21 -11.24
N LEU A 223 18.58 2.03 -10.63
CA LEU A 223 18.57 3.48 -10.77
C LEU A 223 18.89 3.94 -12.20
N ASP A 224 19.75 3.23 -12.92
CA ASP A 224 20.01 3.46 -14.34
C ASP A 224 18.77 3.16 -15.21
N ARG A 225 18.06 2.06 -14.94
CA ARG A 225 16.82 1.71 -15.66
C ARG A 225 15.69 2.70 -15.36
N ASN A 226 15.59 3.14 -14.09
CA ASN A 226 14.61 4.13 -13.66
C ASN A 226 14.82 5.46 -14.40
N HIS A 227 16.05 5.99 -14.39
CA HIS A 227 16.41 7.19 -15.16
C HIS A 227 16.15 7.03 -16.66
N ALA A 228 16.51 5.89 -17.24
CA ALA A 228 16.25 5.62 -18.65
C ALA A 228 14.75 5.62 -18.97
N TYR A 229 13.90 5.15 -18.06
CA TYR A 229 12.45 5.21 -18.23
C TYR A 229 11.93 6.65 -18.17
N ARG A 230 12.36 7.44 -17.17
CA ARG A 230 11.95 8.84 -16.99
C ARG A 230 12.32 9.73 -18.18
N THR A 231 13.51 9.52 -18.72
CA THR A 231 14.02 10.26 -19.89
C THR A 231 13.51 9.70 -21.23
N GLY A 232 12.68 8.65 -21.21
CA GLY A 232 12.14 8.00 -22.40
C GLY A 232 13.14 7.16 -23.20
N ALA A 233 14.38 7.02 -22.73
CA ALA A 233 15.40 6.13 -23.30
C ALA A 233 15.03 4.64 -23.17
N LYS A 234 14.15 4.32 -22.21
CA LYS A 234 13.54 3.00 -22.02
C LYS A 234 12.02 3.14 -22.04
N SER A 235 11.37 2.25 -22.77
CA SER A 235 9.91 2.14 -22.78
C SER A 235 9.49 0.68 -22.65
N TYR A 236 8.26 0.48 -22.22
CA TYR A 236 7.65 -0.83 -22.08
C TYR A 236 6.51 -0.95 -23.08
N GLY A 237 6.29 -2.15 -23.61
CA GLY A 237 5.13 -2.38 -24.47
C GLY A 237 3.84 -2.27 -23.63
N SER A 238 2.83 -1.57 -24.14
CA SER A 238 1.47 -1.48 -23.54
C SER A 238 0.77 -2.85 -23.57
N ARG A 239 1.31 -3.80 -22.80
CA ARG A 239 0.92 -5.19 -22.70
C ARG A 239 0.80 -5.59 -21.22
N VAL A 240 -0.12 -6.50 -20.95
CA VAL A 240 -0.37 -7.13 -19.65
C VAL A 240 -0.04 -8.62 -19.73
N VAL A 241 0.70 -9.11 -18.76
CA VAL A 241 0.78 -10.55 -18.47
C VAL A 241 -0.12 -10.85 -17.28
N PHE A 242 -1.08 -11.75 -17.42
CA PHE A 242 -2.03 -12.09 -16.37
C PHE A 242 -1.94 -13.57 -16.02
N TYR A 243 -1.72 -13.86 -14.74
CA TYR A 243 -1.66 -15.22 -14.22
C TYR A 243 -2.48 -15.38 -12.94
N ASN A 244 -3.50 -16.24 -12.95
CA ASN A 244 -4.26 -16.59 -11.75
C ASN A 244 -4.21 -18.12 -11.56
N SER A 245 -3.35 -18.60 -10.66
CA SER A 245 -3.18 -20.04 -10.40
C SER A 245 -3.93 -20.52 -9.16
N LEU A 246 -4.46 -19.61 -8.31
CA LEU A 246 -5.19 -20.02 -7.10
C LEU A 246 -6.34 -20.95 -7.44
N GLY A 247 -7.12 -20.61 -8.46
CA GLY A 247 -8.19 -21.49 -8.92
C GLY A 247 -7.73 -22.76 -9.65
N GLN A 248 -6.45 -23.16 -9.64
CA GLN A 248 -5.93 -24.31 -10.41
C GLN A 248 -4.85 -25.11 -9.69
N ASN A 249 -4.45 -24.70 -8.49
CA ASN A 249 -3.37 -25.32 -7.73
C ASN A 249 -3.72 -26.72 -7.18
N GLY A 250 -4.96 -27.18 -7.37
CA GLY A 250 -5.45 -28.49 -6.95
C GLY A 250 -5.81 -28.57 -5.47
N ASP A 251 -5.85 -27.45 -4.75
CA ASP A 251 -6.46 -27.40 -3.43
C ASP A 251 -7.99 -27.53 -3.57
N PRO A 252 -8.63 -28.57 -3.00
CA PRO A 252 -10.09 -28.73 -3.05
C PRO A 252 -10.86 -27.50 -2.53
N GLY A 253 -10.22 -26.65 -1.72
CA GLY A 253 -10.81 -25.42 -1.18
C GLY A 253 -10.86 -24.23 -2.15
N ASP A 254 -9.97 -24.18 -3.14
CA ASP A 254 -9.80 -22.98 -4.00
C ASP A 254 -10.68 -23.03 -5.26
N GLY A 255 -11.15 -24.23 -5.65
CA GLY A 255 -12.01 -24.47 -6.80
C GLY A 255 -11.28 -24.41 -8.15
N GLU A 256 -11.60 -25.31 -9.09
CA GLU A 256 -10.95 -25.33 -10.41
C GLU A 256 -11.59 -24.32 -11.39
N LEU A 257 -10.82 -23.32 -11.82
CA LEU A 257 -11.17 -22.40 -12.90
C LEU A 257 -10.82 -23.02 -14.26
N SER A 258 -11.79 -23.06 -15.16
CA SER A 258 -11.57 -23.42 -16.56
C SER A 258 -10.74 -22.35 -17.30
N GLN A 259 -10.16 -22.73 -18.45
CA GLN A 259 -9.49 -21.79 -19.36
C GLN A 259 -10.35 -20.58 -19.68
N ALA A 260 -11.63 -20.82 -19.98
CA ALA A 260 -12.58 -19.78 -20.35
C ALA A 260 -12.81 -18.80 -19.21
N GLN A 261 -12.89 -19.27 -17.96
CA GLN A 261 -13.02 -18.40 -16.78
C GLN A 261 -11.78 -17.54 -16.56
N VAL A 262 -10.57 -18.12 -16.64
CA VAL A 262 -9.33 -17.35 -16.50
C VAL A 262 -9.18 -16.32 -17.62
N GLN A 263 -9.53 -16.68 -18.86
CA GLN A 263 -9.52 -15.74 -19.99
C GLN A 263 -10.53 -14.61 -19.80
N GLN A 264 -11.73 -14.91 -19.29
CA GLN A 264 -12.75 -13.90 -19.01
C GLN A 264 -12.29 -12.95 -17.90
N GLN A 265 -11.81 -13.48 -16.76
CA GLN A 265 -11.26 -12.68 -15.66
C GLN A 265 -10.13 -11.76 -16.15
N ALA A 266 -9.20 -12.30 -16.95
CA ALA A 266 -8.09 -11.54 -17.49
C ALA A 266 -8.58 -10.41 -18.43
N SER A 267 -9.59 -10.69 -19.26
CA SER A 267 -10.21 -9.71 -20.15
C SER A 267 -10.93 -8.61 -19.38
N ASP A 268 -11.65 -8.96 -18.32
CA ASP A 268 -12.36 -8.02 -17.46
C ASP A 268 -11.38 -7.12 -16.70
N PHE A 269 -10.34 -7.72 -16.09
CA PHE A 269 -9.23 -7.00 -15.46
C PHE A 269 -8.59 -6.00 -16.42
N TYR A 270 -8.24 -6.45 -17.63
CA TYR A 270 -7.61 -5.63 -18.65
C TYR A 270 -8.51 -4.46 -19.10
N SER A 271 -9.80 -4.72 -19.30
CA SER A 271 -10.74 -3.73 -19.87
C SER A 271 -11.21 -2.69 -18.86
N ALA A 272 -11.37 -3.08 -17.60
CA ALA A 272 -11.89 -2.19 -16.55
C ALA A 272 -10.83 -1.27 -15.93
N GLY A 273 -9.54 -1.57 -16.12
CA GLY A 273 -8.44 -0.76 -15.59
C GLY A 273 -8.19 0.57 -16.32
N TRP A 274 -8.73 0.77 -17.54
CA TRP A 274 -8.54 1.95 -18.41
C TRP A 274 -7.11 2.29 -18.81
N LEU A 275 -6.13 1.62 -18.21
CA LEU A 275 -4.71 1.82 -18.44
C LEU A 275 -4.30 1.44 -19.87
N PHE A 276 -4.95 0.43 -20.46
CA PHE A 276 -4.61 -0.11 -21.77
C PHE A 276 -5.67 0.22 -22.80
N THR A 277 -5.25 0.80 -23.93
CA THR A 277 -6.13 1.23 -25.01
C THR A 277 -6.25 0.21 -26.14
N GLN A 278 -5.32 -0.75 -26.21
CA GLN A 278 -5.36 -1.82 -27.20
C GLN A 278 -6.44 -2.83 -26.87
N PRO A 279 -7.06 -3.50 -27.84
CA PRO A 279 -7.98 -4.60 -27.53
C PRO A 279 -7.25 -5.75 -26.82
N PRO A 280 -7.92 -6.53 -25.94
CA PRO A 280 -7.30 -7.64 -25.21
C PRO A 280 -6.52 -8.61 -26.12
N ALA A 281 -7.04 -8.91 -27.32
CA ALA A 281 -6.37 -9.79 -28.28
C ALA A 281 -4.95 -9.34 -28.72
N GLN A 282 -4.59 -8.07 -28.50
CA GLN A 282 -3.27 -7.51 -28.85
C GLN A 282 -2.43 -7.17 -27.61
N GLY A 283 -3.08 -6.73 -26.53
CA GLY A 283 -2.41 -6.25 -25.31
C GLY A 283 -2.39 -7.23 -24.16
N LEU A 284 -3.19 -8.29 -24.15
CA LEU A 284 -3.31 -9.22 -23.02
C LEU A 284 -2.66 -10.58 -23.33
N SER A 285 -1.77 -11.03 -22.45
CA SER A 285 -1.21 -12.37 -22.44
C SER A 285 -1.66 -13.11 -21.19
N THR A 286 -2.59 -14.06 -21.34
CA THR A 286 -3.08 -14.89 -20.23
C THR A 286 -2.23 -16.15 -20.10
N VAL A 287 -1.80 -16.47 -18.88
CA VAL A 287 -1.13 -17.73 -18.55
C VAL A 287 -2.16 -18.76 -18.14
N TRP A 288 -2.27 -19.85 -18.91
CA TRP A 288 -3.14 -20.97 -18.61
C TRP A 288 -2.68 -22.25 -19.31
N SER A 289 -2.78 -23.39 -18.64
CA SER A 289 -2.58 -24.74 -19.18
C SER A 289 -3.17 -25.76 -18.20
N PRO A 290 -3.75 -26.90 -18.64
CA PRO A 290 -4.15 -27.95 -17.69
C PRO A 290 -2.94 -28.63 -17.00
N ASP A 291 -1.72 -28.42 -17.51
CA ASP A 291 -0.48 -28.87 -16.90
C ASP A 291 0.25 -27.72 -16.21
N ILE A 292 0.43 -27.82 -14.88
CA ILE A 292 1.08 -26.81 -14.03
C ILE A 292 2.55 -26.60 -14.41
N ALA A 293 3.26 -27.64 -14.86
CA ALA A 293 4.65 -27.49 -15.32
C ALA A 293 4.72 -26.60 -16.58
N THR A 294 3.78 -26.78 -17.49
CA THR A 294 3.61 -25.89 -18.65
C THR A 294 3.20 -24.47 -18.23
N GLN A 295 2.32 -24.30 -17.23
CA GLN A 295 1.98 -22.96 -16.72
C GLN A 295 3.21 -22.21 -16.21
N ARG A 296 4.06 -22.88 -15.42
CA ARG A 296 5.33 -22.32 -14.93
C ARG A 296 6.20 -21.80 -16.07
N GLN A 297 6.35 -22.58 -17.15
CA GLN A 297 7.14 -22.19 -18.33
C GLN A 297 6.48 -21.03 -19.08
N LEU A 298 5.16 -21.04 -19.22
CA LEU A 298 4.41 -19.95 -19.83
C LEU A 298 4.56 -18.65 -19.02
N TRP A 299 4.44 -18.70 -17.69
CA TRP A 299 4.66 -17.53 -16.83
C TRP A 299 6.05 -16.94 -17.01
N LEU A 300 7.10 -17.75 -16.85
CA LEU A 300 8.49 -17.29 -16.98
C LEU A 300 8.78 -16.73 -18.39
N SER A 301 8.32 -17.41 -19.44
CA SER A 301 8.53 -16.94 -20.82
C SER A 301 7.79 -15.62 -21.11
N ARG A 302 6.54 -15.48 -20.65
CA ARG A 302 5.73 -14.26 -20.85
C ARG A 302 6.25 -13.09 -20.02
N LEU A 303 6.69 -13.34 -18.80
CA LEU A 303 7.25 -12.30 -17.94
C LEU A 303 8.58 -11.75 -18.49
N ASN A 304 9.33 -12.54 -19.27
CA ASN A 304 10.52 -12.10 -20.01
C ASN A 304 10.18 -11.44 -21.37
N GLU A 305 8.90 -11.27 -21.70
CA GLU A 305 8.49 -10.35 -22.76
C GLU A 305 8.35 -8.94 -22.17
N THR A 306 8.79 -7.91 -22.90
CA THR A 306 8.56 -6.53 -22.49
C THR A 306 7.06 -6.25 -22.36
N SER A 307 6.66 -5.91 -21.15
CA SER A 307 5.27 -5.60 -20.78
C SER A 307 5.24 -4.40 -19.84
N GLU A 308 4.14 -3.69 -19.80
CA GLU A 308 3.98 -2.56 -18.90
C GLU A 308 3.45 -3.02 -17.53
N TYR A 309 2.72 -4.14 -17.52
CA TYR A 309 2.11 -4.66 -16.31
C TYR A 309 2.13 -6.18 -16.29
N ALA A 310 2.43 -6.75 -15.13
CA ALA A 310 2.24 -8.16 -14.87
C ALA A 310 1.42 -8.35 -13.59
N PHE A 311 0.49 -9.28 -13.63
CA PHE A 311 -0.34 -9.64 -12.50
C PHE A 311 -0.18 -11.14 -12.24
N VAL A 312 0.05 -11.51 -10.98
CA VAL A 312 0.07 -12.91 -10.55
C VAL A 312 -0.70 -13.09 -9.25
N ASN A 313 -1.62 -14.04 -9.24
CA ASN A 313 -2.35 -14.49 -8.05
C ASN A 313 -2.09 -15.98 -7.79
N VAL A 314 -1.27 -16.26 -6.77
CA VAL A 314 -0.76 -17.59 -6.42
C VAL A 314 -0.46 -17.67 -4.93
N HIS A 315 -0.40 -18.86 -4.36
CA HIS A 315 0.09 -19.03 -2.99
C HIS A 315 1.59 -18.72 -2.92
N GLY A 316 2.03 -18.23 -1.77
CA GLY A 316 3.39 -17.75 -1.58
C GLY A 316 3.92 -17.98 -0.18
N THR A 317 5.24 -18.01 -0.11
CA THR A 317 6.07 -17.86 1.10
C THR A 317 7.03 -16.71 0.85
N PRO A 318 7.88 -16.28 1.81
CA PRO A 318 8.84 -15.22 1.55
C PRO A 318 9.70 -15.45 0.30
N ASN A 319 10.17 -16.68 0.07
CA ASN A 319 11.14 -17.00 -0.99
C ASN A 319 10.61 -17.93 -2.10
N SER A 320 9.31 -18.27 -2.11
CA SER A 320 8.73 -19.11 -3.15
C SER A 320 7.28 -18.78 -3.49
N GLN A 321 6.87 -19.16 -4.71
CA GLN A 321 5.47 -19.15 -5.14
C GLN A 321 5.05 -20.58 -5.50
N TRP A 322 3.97 -21.05 -4.89
CA TRP A 322 3.42 -22.37 -5.16
C TRP A 322 2.35 -22.29 -6.25
N LEU A 323 2.58 -22.98 -7.36
CA LEU A 323 1.68 -22.97 -8.51
C LEU A 323 0.67 -24.14 -8.48
N GLY A 324 0.93 -25.15 -7.66
CA GLY A 324 0.14 -26.38 -7.56
C GLY A 324 1.01 -27.65 -7.52
N GLY A 325 0.53 -28.67 -6.83
CA GLY A 325 1.25 -29.94 -6.65
C GLY A 325 2.66 -29.75 -6.10
N SER A 326 3.68 -30.22 -6.83
CA SER A 326 5.10 -30.04 -6.49
C SER A 326 5.80 -28.91 -7.27
N THR A 327 5.03 -28.04 -7.92
CA THR A 327 5.57 -27.00 -8.80
C THR A 327 5.69 -25.67 -8.07
N TYR A 328 6.92 -25.15 -8.03
CA TYR A 328 7.26 -23.90 -7.38
C TYR A 328 8.08 -22.99 -8.30
N LEU A 329 8.04 -21.70 -8.00
CA LEU A 329 8.98 -20.69 -8.48
C LEU A 329 9.81 -20.18 -7.31
N PHE A 330 11.11 -20.00 -7.54
CA PHE A 330 12.07 -19.46 -6.57
C PHE A 330 12.79 -18.23 -7.14
N GLY A 331 13.52 -17.49 -6.30
CA GLY A 331 14.37 -16.38 -6.74
C GLY A 331 15.30 -16.74 -7.90
N SER A 332 15.87 -17.95 -7.88
CA SER A 332 16.74 -18.48 -8.95
C SER A 332 16.06 -18.57 -10.31
N ASP A 333 14.74 -18.78 -10.36
CA ASP A 333 14.00 -18.84 -11.62
C ASP A 333 13.90 -17.46 -12.28
N TYR A 334 13.70 -16.42 -11.46
CA TYR A 334 13.66 -15.03 -11.91
C TYR A 334 15.05 -14.47 -12.24
N GLN A 335 16.11 -14.99 -11.62
CA GLN A 335 17.47 -14.71 -12.06
C GLN A 335 17.78 -15.37 -13.42
N ALA A 336 17.37 -16.63 -13.61
CA ALA A 336 17.59 -17.35 -14.86
C ALA A 336 16.71 -16.82 -16.01
N THR A 337 15.52 -16.32 -15.68
CA THR A 337 14.56 -15.76 -16.62
C THR A 337 14.10 -14.37 -16.14
N PRO A 338 14.94 -13.34 -16.30
CA PRO A 338 14.68 -11.99 -15.80
C PRO A 338 13.32 -11.42 -16.24
N PRO A 339 12.54 -10.84 -15.30
CA PRO A 339 11.28 -10.19 -15.65
C PRO A 339 11.52 -8.92 -16.48
N ARG A 340 10.63 -8.62 -17.42
CA ARG A 340 10.67 -7.45 -18.30
C ARG A 340 9.34 -6.66 -18.28
N ALA A 341 8.62 -6.74 -17.17
CA ALA A 341 7.46 -5.91 -16.87
C ALA A 341 7.90 -4.61 -16.19
N LEU A 342 7.20 -3.48 -16.37
CA LEU A 342 7.46 -2.25 -15.59
C LEU A 342 6.97 -2.40 -14.15
N LEU A 343 5.68 -2.74 -13.99
CA LEU A 343 5.00 -2.94 -12.71
C LEU A 343 4.54 -4.39 -12.59
N ILE A 344 4.81 -5.03 -11.45
CA ILE A 344 4.39 -6.40 -11.14
C ILE A 344 3.54 -6.40 -9.86
N ASP A 345 2.34 -6.96 -9.94
CA ASP A 345 1.47 -7.18 -8.79
C ASP A 345 1.51 -8.63 -8.35
N LEU A 346 1.94 -8.84 -7.11
CA LEU A 346 1.96 -10.14 -6.44
C LEU A 346 0.78 -10.22 -5.47
N GLN A 347 -0.33 -10.79 -5.93
CA GLN A 347 -1.38 -11.29 -5.05
C GLN A 347 -0.94 -12.64 -4.49
N SER A 348 0.02 -12.61 -3.58
CA SER A 348 0.66 -13.80 -3.03
C SER A 348 1.16 -13.54 -1.61
N CYS A 349 0.85 -14.47 -0.71
CA CYS A 349 1.20 -14.36 0.70
C CYS A 349 2.70 -14.17 0.90
N THR A 350 3.09 -13.21 1.74
CA THR A 350 4.47 -12.99 2.22
C THR A 350 5.57 -12.78 1.17
N ASN A 351 5.28 -12.76 -0.13
CA ASN A 351 6.31 -12.54 -1.18
C ASN A 351 7.02 -11.19 -1.06
N GLY A 352 6.38 -10.22 -0.40
CA GLY A 352 6.93 -8.90 -0.07
C GLY A 352 7.62 -8.82 1.28
N TYR A 353 7.77 -9.94 2.01
CA TYR A 353 8.39 -10.00 3.33
C TYR A 353 9.91 -9.76 3.24
N PHE A 354 10.28 -8.50 3.08
CA PHE A 354 11.65 -8.02 2.83
C PHE A 354 12.61 -8.18 4.03
N ALA A 355 12.16 -8.73 5.16
CA ALA A 355 13.03 -9.15 6.25
C ALA A 355 13.66 -10.54 5.98
N ASP A 356 13.07 -11.35 5.10
CA ASP A 356 13.72 -12.58 4.63
C ASP A 356 14.86 -12.23 3.65
N PRO A 357 16.09 -12.76 3.86
CA PRO A 357 17.21 -12.44 2.99
C PRO A 357 17.03 -12.82 1.52
N ASP A 358 16.17 -13.78 1.22
CA ASP A 358 15.93 -14.34 -0.12
C ASP A 358 14.51 -14.04 -0.63
N TYR A 359 13.90 -12.96 -0.15
CA TYR A 359 12.51 -12.65 -0.44
C TYR A 359 12.21 -12.44 -1.94
N MET A 360 11.04 -12.94 -2.36
CA MET A 360 10.64 -13.15 -3.75
C MET A 360 10.52 -11.84 -4.54
N ALA A 361 9.85 -10.84 -3.96
CA ALA A 361 9.60 -9.58 -4.64
C ALA A 361 10.90 -8.81 -4.94
N GLY A 362 11.95 -9.00 -4.12
CA GLY A 362 13.28 -8.45 -4.37
C GLY A 362 13.90 -9.02 -5.65
N TRP A 363 13.82 -10.34 -5.84
CA TRP A 363 14.31 -10.96 -7.07
C TRP A 363 13.59 -10.49 -8.32
N LEU A 364 12.27 -10.30 -8.23
CA LEU A 364 11.49 -9.74 -9.33
C LEU A 364 11.89 -8.30 -9.67
N LEU A 365 12.13 -7.46 -8.65
CA LEU A 365 12.51 -6.06 -8.85
C LEU A 365 13.93 -5.91 -9.42
N PHE A 366 14.89 -6.69 -8.91
CA PHE A 366 16.31 -6.47 -9.16
C PHE A 366 16.94 -7.38 -10.23
N SER A 367 16.38 -8.57 -10.51
CA SER A 367 16.98 -9.49 -11.49
C SER A 367 16.76 -9.09 -12.94
N GLY A 368 15.75 -8.23 -13.21
CA GLY A 368 15.34 -7.88 -14.56
C GLY A 368 15.13 -6.39 -14.77
N GLU A 369 14.08 -6.07 -15.54
CA GLU A 369 13.76 -4.71 -15.95
C GLU A 369 12.58 -4.10 -15.18
N ALA A 370 12.10 -4.74 -14.12
CA ALA A 370 11.07 -4.17 -13.27
C ALA A 370 11.52 -2.85 -12.62
N LEU A 371 10.56 -1.95 -12.48
CA LEU A 371 10.70 -0.67 -11.79
C LEU A 371 9.82 -0.60 -10.54
N ALA A 372 8.76 -1.39 -10.48
CA ALA A 372 7.94 -1.51 -9.29
C ALA A 372 7.37 -2.93 -9.12
N VAL A 373 7.25 -3.36 -7.87
CA VAL A 373 6.56 -4.57 -7.45
C VAL A 373 5.66 -4.22 -6.28
N ARG A 374 4.37 -4.51 -6.38
CA ARG A 374 3.46 -4.49 -5.22
C ARG A 374 3.33 -5.91 -4.69
N ALA A 375 3.54 -6.08 -3.40
CA ALA A 375 3.55 -7.40 -2.76
C ALA A 375 3.08 -7.29 -1.31
N TYR A 376 2.82 -8.45 -0.68
CA TYR A 376 2.37 -8.50 0.70
C TYR A 376 3.47 -9.03 1.62
N THR A 377 3.65 -8.40 2.78
CA THR A 377 4.57 -8.85 3.84
C THR A 377 3.98 -9.95 4.72
N ASP A 378 2.68 -10.17 4.66
CA ASP A 378 1.97 -11.20 5.44
C ASP A 378 0.99 -11.99 4.56
N LEU A 379 0.20 -12.86 5.19
CA LEU A 379 -0.92 -13.56 4.60
C LEU A 379 -1.91 -12.58 3.98
N VAL A 380 -2.23 -12.82 2.70
CA VAL A 380 -3.27 -12.09 1.99
C VAL A 380 -4.34 -13.08 1.54
N PHE A 381 -5.58 -12.81 1.91
CA PHE A 381 -6.73 -13.65 1.53
C PHE A 381 -7.44 -13.07 0.32
N VAL A 382 -6.74 -13.00 -0.82
CA VAL A 382 -7.39 -12.66 -2.11
C VAL A 382 -7.88 -13.95 -2.76
N ALA A 383 -8.92 -14.54 -2.18
CA ALA A 383 -9.62 -15.66 -2.79
C ALA A 383 -10.61 -15.13 -3.85
N GLY A 384 -10.48 -15.58 -5.09
CA GLY A 384 -11.48 -15.35 -6.15
C GLY A 384 -11.01 -14.52 -7.34
N ASP A 385 -11.98 -13.88 -8.01
CA ASP A 385 -11.78 -13.10 -9.23
C ASP A 385 -11.07 -11.79 -8.87
N PRO A 386 -9.85 -11.52 -9.39
CA PRO A 386 -9.21 -10.23 -9.16
C PRO A 386 -10.07 -9.14 -9.78
N ALA A 387 -10.75 -8.38 -8.92
CA ALA A 387 -11.54 -7.25 -9.36
C ALA A 387 -10.60 -6.15 -9.89
N PRO A 388 -10.99 -5.44 -10.95
CA PRO A 388 -10.24 -4.30 -11.43
C PRO A 388 -10.16 -3.25 -10.31
N SER A 389 -8.96 -3.11 -9.75
CA SER A 389 -8.71 -2.13 -8.69
C SER A 389 -8.80 -0.71 -9.26
N PRO A 390 -9.42 0.25 -8.54
CA PRO A 390 -9.37 1.67 -8.88
C PRO A 390 -7.95 2.20 -9.10
N GLN A 391 -6.95 1.53 -8.52
CA GLN A 391 -5.53 1.83 -8.70
C GLN A 391 -5.12 1.82 -10.19
N LEU A 392 -5.65 0.93 -11.03
CA LEU A 392 -5.35 0.92 -12.47
C LEU A 392 -5.90 2.15 -13.20
N GLN A 393 -7.10 2.60 -12.82
CA GLN A 393 -7.72 3.78 -13.39
C GLN A 393 -6.94 5.04 -13.02
N LEU A 394 -6.47 5.12 -11.76
CA LEU A 394 -5.62 6.21 -11.30
C LEU A 394 -4.27 6.23 -12.03
N LEU A 395 -3.68 5.05 -12.30
CA LEU A 395 -2.50 4.93 -13.16
C LEU A 395 -2.77 5.44 -14.58
N ALA A 396 -3.94 5.13 -15.14
CA ALA A 396 -4.36 5.61 -16.46
C ALA A 396 -4.49 7.15 -16.52
N HIS A 397 -4.83 7.78 -15.40
CA HIS A 397 -4.87 9.24 -15.24
C HIS A 397 -3.50 9.87 -14.98
N GLY A 398 -2.45 9.05 -14.95
CA GLY A 398 -1.08 9.49 -14.82
C GLY A 398 -0.70 9.86 -13.41
N LEU A 399 -1.36 9.33 -12.38
CA LEU A 399 -0.88 9.46 -11.00
C LEU A 399 0.39 8.63 -10.81
N THR A 400 1.23 9.08 -9.87
CA THR A 400 2.38 8.28 -9.42
C THR A 400 1.91 7.08 -8.59
N LEU A 401 2.73 6.04 -8.51
CA LEU A 401 2.46 4.88 -7.64
C LEU A 401 2.27 5.29 -6.17
N GLY A 402 3.01 6.29 -5.71
CA GLY A 402 2.93 6.87 -4.37
C GLY A 402 1.63 7.64 -4.14
N GLU A 403 1.23 8.52 -5.06
CA GLU A 403 -0.07 9.22 -4.99
C GLU A 403 -1.23 8.22 -4.89
N ILE A 404 -1.16 7.12 -5.64
CA ILE A 404 -2.16 6.05 -5.61
C ILE A 404 -2.14 5.33 -4.27
N ARG A 405 -0.96 4.91 -3.80
CA ARG A 405 -0.78 4.22 -2.52
C ARG A 405 -1.31 5.05 -1.36
N GLN A 406 -0.98 6.34 -1.33
CA GLN A 406 -1.46 7.25 -0.30
C GLN A 406 -2.99 7.35 -0.29
N ALA A 407 -3.60 7.45 -1.47
CA ALA A 407 -5.02 7.71 -1.60
C ALA A 407 -5.90 6.46 -1.48
N THR A 408 -5.42 5.29 -1.92
CA THR A 408 -6.15 4.03 -1.75
C THR A 408 -5.92 3.39 -0.40
N ALA A 409 -4.98 3.92 0.40
CA ALA A 409 -4.66 3.47 1.76
C ALA A 409 -4.68 1.94 1.88
N PRO A 410 -3.84 1.22 1.12
CA PRO A 410 -3.88 -0.23 1.13
C PRO A 410 -3.54 -0.76 2.52
N LEU A 411 -3.84 -2.04 2.74
CA LEU A 411 -3.52 -2.75 3.99
C LEU A 411 -2.06 -2.51 4.39
N ASP A 412 -1.77 -2.48 5.69
CA ASP A 412 -0.40 -2.27 6.19
C ASP A 412 0.60 -3.32 5.66
N ILE A 413 0.10 -4.50 5.32
CA ILE A 413 0.90 -5.59 4.76
C ILE A 413 1.19 -5.41 3.27
N ASP A 414 0.46 -4.56 2.55
CA ASP A 414 0.76 -4.23 1.15
C ASP A 414 1.94 -3.24 1.14
N VAL A 415 3.01 -3.62 0.44
CA VAL A 415 4.22 -2.82 0.31
C VAL A 415 4.53 -2.54 -1.16
N LEU A 416 5.03 -1.33 -1.41
CA LEU A 416 5.51 -0.91 -2.71
C LEU A 416 7.04 -0.99 -2.75
N LEU A 417 7.55 -1.96 -3.51
CA LEU A 417 8.96 -2.15 -3.74
C LEU A 417 9.33 -1.51 -5.08
N GLY A 418 10.15 -0.48 -5.06
CA GLY A 418 10.38 0.36 -6.23
C GLY A 418 10.30 1.84 -5.92
N ASP A 419 10.39 2.65 -6.97
CA ASP A 419 10.28 4.09 -6.91
C ASP A 419 8.80 4.52 -6.98
N PRO A 420 8.25 5.06 -5.89
CA PRO A 420 6.85 5.47 -5.81
C PRO A 420 6.54 6.70 -6.66
N THR A 421 7.54 7.45 -7.13
CA THR A 421 7.30 8.66 -7.93
C THR A 421 7.05 8.36 -9.41
N LEU A 422 7.19 7.11 -9.84
CA LEU A 422 6.95 6.70 -11.22
C LEU A 422 5.47 6.80 -11.61
N ARG A 423 5.23 7.29 -12.84
CA ARG A 423 3.93 7.29 -13.51
C ARG A 423 3.96 6.36 -14.71
N LEU A 424 2.84 5.70 -15.02
CA LEU A 424 2.70 4.92 -16.26
C LEU A 424 2.21 5.79 -17.43
N ARG A 425 1.59 6.93 -17.13
CA ARG A 425 1.05 7.86 -18.12
C ARG A 425 1.44 9.29 -17.72
N PRO A 426 1.62 10.21 -18.67
CA PRO A 426 1.75 11.62 -18.35
C PRO A 426 0.52 12.13 -17.59
N ARG A 427 0.73 12.96 -16.58
CA ARG A 427 -0.38 13.63 -15.87
C ARG A 427 -1.04 14.63 -16.82
N GLY A 428 -2.35 14.47 -17.07
CA GLY A 428 -3.08 15.43 -17.89
C GLY A 428 -3.18 16.81 -17.22
N THR A 429 -3.24 17.88 -18.01
CA THR A 429 -3.39 19.26 -17.49
C THR A 429 -4.87 19.67 -17.35
N GLY A 430 -5.76 18.70 -17.12
CA GLY A 430 -7.21 18.86 -17.28
C GLY A 430 -7.84 19.96 -16.42
N GLY A 431 -8.86 20.62 -16.95
CA GLY A 431 -9.63 21.67 -16.27
C GLY A 431 -10.88 21.16 -15.53
N ALA A 432 -11.02 19.85 -15.32
CA ALA A 432 -12.11 19.26 -14.56
C ALA A 432 -11.86 19.45 -13.04
N THR A 433 -12.87 19.92 -12.31
CA THR A 433 -12.78 20.13 -10.86
C THR A 433 -14.14 19.88 -10.26
N VAL A 434 -14.19 19.18 -9.13
CA VAL A 434 -15.38 18.82 -8.39
C VAL A 434 -15.34 19.54 -7.06
N ALA A 435 -16.32 20.40 -6.82
CA ALA A 435 -16.57 21.02 -5.53
C ALA A 435 -17.55 20.16 -4.72
N VAL A 436 -17.36 20.15 -3.40
CA VAL A 436 -18.27 19.53 -2.43
C VAL A 436 -19.01 20.65 -1.70
N SER A 437 -20.34 20.60 -1.67
CA SER A 437 -21.15 21.65 -1.03
C SER A 437 -20.91 21.78 0.48
N GLU A 438 -20.64 20.67 1.15
CA GLU A 438 -20.39 20.59 2.59
C GLU A 438 -19.29 19.53 2.83
N PRO A 439 -18.01 19.94 2.98
CA PRO A 439 -16.89 19.01 3.18
C PRO A 439 -16.99 18.20 4.48
N GLU A 440 -17.77 18.64 5.46
CA GLU A 440 -18.06 17.91 6.70
C GLU A 440 -19.54 17.97 7.08
N LEU A 441 -20.22 16.83 7.03
CA LEU A 441 -21.61 16.64 7.42
C LEU A 441 -21.71 16.36 8.93
N VAL A 442 -21.99 17.39 9.73
CA VAL A 442 -22.18 17.23 11.18
C VAL A 442 -23.64 16.84 11.49
N PHE A 443 -23.88 15.59 11.86
CA PHE A 443 -25.20 15.12 12.28
C PHE A 443 -25.51 15.60 13.70
N PRO A 444 -26.77 15.98 14.00
CA PRO A 444 -27.15 16.39 15.35
C PRO A 444 -26.82 15.30 16.38
N PRO A 445 -26.30 15.68 17.55
CA PRO A 445 -26.03 14.72 18.61
C PRO A 445 -27.33 14.09 19.10
N ILE A 446 -27.26 12.83 19.54
CA ILE A 446 -28.40 12.12 20.14
C ILE A 446 -27.92 11.33 21.35
N SER A 447 -28.77 11.20 22.38
CA SER A 447 -28.45 10.27 23.46
C SER A 447 -28.46 8.84 22.92
N SER A 448 -27.44 8.06 23.25
CA SER A 448 -27.34 6.62 22.97
C SER A 448 -28.60 5.85 23.41
N TYR A 449 -29.18 6.24 24.55
CA TYR A 449 -30.44 5.68 25.08
C TYR A 449 -31.71 6.11 24.34
N ALA A 450 -31.64 7.15 23.52
CA ALA A 450 -32.77 7.69 22.76
C ALA A 450 -32.82 7.21 21.30
N VAL A 451 -31.89 6.33 20.90
CA VAL A 451 -31.83 5.80 19.54
C VAL A 451 -32.91 4.71 19.36
N THR A 452 -34.03 5.06 18.73
CA THR A 452 -35.06 4.09 18.34
C THR A 452 -34.54 3.22 17.19
N ILE A 453 -34.39 1.91 17.38
CA ILE A 453 -33.84 1.00 16.37
C ILE A 453 -34.95 0.51 15.40
N PRO A 454 -34.76 0.59 14.07
CA PRO A 454 -33.62 1.19 13.37
C PRO A 454 -33.71 2.72 13.37
N HIS A 455 -32.63 3.40 13.75
CA HIS A 455 -32.56 4.86 13.68
C HIS A 455 -31.89 5.28 12.39
N VAL A 456 -32.52 6.17 11.64
CA VAL A 456 -31.97 6.71 10.39
C VAL A 456 -32.06 8.23 10.45
N ALA A 457 -30.93 8.89 10.62
CA ALA A 457 -30.81 10.33 10.36
C ALA A 457 -30.23 10.52 8.96
N GLU A 458 -30.70 11.52 8.22
CA GLU A 458 -30.20 11.82 6.87
C GLU A 458 -29.66 13.24 6.74
N ARG A 459 -28.65 13.39 5.89
CA ARG A 459 -28.09 14.64 5.40
C ARG A 459 -27.87 14.53 3.90
N PHE A 460 -27.67 15.67 3.25
CA PHE A 460 -27.42 15.72 1.82
C PHE A 460 -26.10 16.45 1.56
N VAL A 461 -25.32 15.93 0.62
CA VAL A 461 -24.12 16.58 0.10
C VAL A 461 -24.23 16.67 -1.41
N THR A 462 -23.74 17.74 -2.01
CA THR A 462 -23.77 17.93 -3.46
C THR A 462 -22.35 17.99 -4.00
N LEU A 463 -22.07 17.14 -4.99
CA LEU A 463 -20.84 17.16 -5.78
C LEU A 463 -21.12 17.92 -7.08
N THR A 464 -20.40 19.01 -7.32
CA THR A 464 -20.61 19.87 -8.49
C THR A 464 -19.34 19.92 -9.33
N ASN A 465 -19.43 19.62 -10.63
CA ASN A 465 -18.32 19.89 -11.54
C ASN A 465 -18.22 21.41 -11.78
N THR A 466 -17.30 22.06 -11.10
CA THR A 466 -16.97 23.48 -11.26
C THR A 466 -15.90 23.72 -12.31
N GLY A 467 -15.37 22.65 -12.92
CA GLY A 467 -14.39 22.71 -13.97
C GLY A 467 -14.95 23.04 -15.36
N SER A 468 -14.08 23.07 -16.35
CA SER A 468 -14.38 23.37 -17.75
C SER A 468 -14.55 22.13 -18.64
N ALA A 469 -14.27 20.94 -18.12
CA ALA A 469 -14.39 19.67 -18.83
C ALA A 469 -15.27 18.67 -18.05
N PRO A 470 -15.93 17.70 -18.72
CA PRO A 470 -16.64 16.63 -18.04
C PRO A 470 -15.73 15.85 -17.08
N VAL A 471 -16.30 15.37 -15.98
CA VAL A 471 -15.59 14.58 -14.96
C VAL A 471 -16.41 13.35 -14.60
N SER A 472 -15.82 12.17 -14.70
CA SER A 472 -16.38 10.93 -14.19
C SER A 472 -16.02 10.79 -12.72
N LEU A 473 -16.99 10.42 -11.90
CA LEU A 473 -16.85 10.12 -10.48
C LEU A 473 -17.07 8.63 -10.28
N HIS A 474 -16.21 8.01 -9.47
CA HIS A 474 -16.27 6.60 -9.08
C HIS A 474 -16.27 6.55 -7.56
N TYR A 475 -17.28 5.93 -6.97
CA TYR A 475 -17.35 5.77 -5.53
C TYR A 475 -16.44 4.62 -5.08
N LEU A 476 -15.55 4.87 -4.12
CA LEU A 476 -14.75 3.83 -3.50
C LEU A 476 -15.59 3.13 -2.42
N GLN A 477 -16.10 1.95 -2.75
CA GLN A 477 -16.99 1.17 -1.88
C GLN A 477 -16.21 0.38 -0.81
N GLU A 478 -15.34 1.01 -0.03
CA GLU A 478 -14.56 0.30 1.01
C GLU A 478 -14.29 1.11 2.29
N GLN A 479 -15.04 2.20 2.55
CA GLN A 479 -14.77 3.04 3.71
C GLN A 479 -15.70 2.72 4.88
N TRP A 480 -15.13 2.11 5.91
CA TRP A 480 -15.78 1.77 7.17
C TRP A 480 -15.91 3.03 8.05
N ALA A 481 -16.99 3.13 8.83
CA ALA A 481 -17.13 4.21 9.79
C ALA A 481 -16.20 3.96 10.99
N SER A 482 -15.47 4.98 11.44
CA SER A 482 -14.72 4.94 12.69
C SER A 482 -15.63 5.36 13.85
N TRP A 483 -15.74 4.54 14.88
CA TRP A 483 -16.30 4.82 16.20
C TRP A 483 -15.21 5.01 17.30
N GLY A 484 -15.30 5.99 18.18
CA GLY A 484 -14.43 6.13 19.36
C GLY A 484 -14.40 4.97 20.39
N GLY A 485 -14.85 3.75 20.06
CA GLY A 485 -14.72 2.54 20.88
C GLY A 485 -14.89 1.22 20.09
N LEU A 486 -15.03 0.10 20.81
CA LEU A 486 -14.95 -1.31 20.35
C LEU A 486 -16.24 -1.95 19.74
N GLY A 487 -16.25 -2.37 18.47
CA GLY A 487 -17.12 -3.48 18.04
C GLY A 487 -17.43 -3.66 16.54
N ALA A 488 -18.03 -4.83 16.28
CA ALA A 488 -18.17 -5.51 14.99
C ALA A 488 -19.27 -4.97 14.04
N VAL A 489 -19.38 -5.59 12.86
CA VAL A 489 -20.28 -5.39 11.67
C VAL A 489 -21.75 -4.98 11.91
N LEU A 490 -22.26 -4.99 13.15
CA LEU A 490 -23.61 -4.56 13.52
C LEU A 490 -23.70 -3.13 14.07
N GLU A 491 -22.61 -2.36 14.00
CA GLU A 491 -22.49 -1.05 14.62
C GLU A 491 -23.18 0.12 13.88
N PRO A 492 -23.35 1.26 14.58
CA PRO A 492 -23.75 2.50 13.95
C PRO A 492 -22.77 2.89 12.86
N ARG A 493 -23.30 3.15 11.66
CA ARG A 493 -22.48 3.45 10.49
C ARG A 493 -23.05 4.63 9.72
N PHE A 494 -22.17 5.34 9.06
CA PHE A 494 -22.55 6.22 7.98
C PHE A 494 -22.59 5.44 6.67
N MET A 495 -23.51 5.79 5.79
CA MET A 495 -23.54 5.24 4.43
C MET A 495 -24.19 6.22 3.45
N ILE A 496 -23.69 6.29 2.22
CA ILE A 496 -24.45 6.89 1.12
C ILE A 496 -25.64 5.97 0.81
N ASP A 497 -26.77 6.58 0.44
CA ASP A 497 -27.96 5.84 0.02
C ASP A 497 -27.59 4.81 -1.06
N PRO A 498 -27.88 3.51 -0.87
CA PRO A 498 -27.60 2.49 -1.86
C PRO A 498 -28.17 2.84 -3.25
N ALA A 499 -29.31 3.52 -3.31
CA ALA A 499 -29.90 3.99 -4.57
C ALA A 499 -29.04 5.06 -5.27
N ASP A 500 -28.25 5.84 -4.52
CA ASP A 500 -27.24 6.74 -5.09
C ASP A 500 -25.99 5.96 -5.50
N VAL A 501 -25.52 5.02 -4.68
CA VAL A 501 -24.30 4.22 -4.94
C VAL A 501 -24.39 3.44 -6.26
N ILE A 502 -25.53 2.78 -6.53
CA ILE A 502 -25.71 2.00 -7.77
C ILE A 502 -25.69 2.85 -9.05
N THR A 503 -25.74 4.18 -8.94
CA THR A 503 -25.64 5.07 -10.10
C THR A 503 -24.21 5.42 -10.48
N PHE A 504 -23.22 4.99 -9.69
CA PHE A 504 -21.81 5.16 -10.02
C PHE A 504 -21.31 4.05 -10.95
N PRO A 505 -20.36 4.35 -11.86
CA PRO A 505 -19.76 5.66 -12.08
C PRO A 505 -20.72 6.66 -12.75
N VAL A 506 -20.56 7.95 -12.45
CA VAL A 506 -21.37 9.04 -13.04
C VAL A 506 -20.48 10.11 -13.66
N THR A 507 -20.82 10.58 -14.86
CA THR A 507 -20.12 11.70 -15.51
C THR A 507 -20.91 12.99 -15.37
N LEU A 508 -20.28 14.01 -14.79
CA LEU A 508 -20.83 15.35 -14.63
C LEU A 508 -20.28 16.29 -15.71
N ALA A 509 -21.15 16.89 -16.51
CA ALA A 509 -20.77 18.00 -17.39
C ALA A 509 -20.41 19.25 -16.57
N PRO A 510 -19.68 20.24 -17.13
CA PRO A 510 -19.43 21.52 -16.47
C PRO A 510 -20.71 22.17 -15.94
N GLY A 511 -20.70 22.58 -14.66
CA GLY A 511 -21.84 23.14 -13.94
C GLY A 511 -22.88 22.12 -13.45
N GLN A 512 -22.78 20.85 -13.87
CA GLN A 512 -23.69 19.80 -13.40
C GLN A 512 -23.35 19.41 -11.97
N SER A 513 -24.40 19.09 -11.21
CA SER A 513 -24.31 18.64 -9.83
C SER A 513 -24.95 17.27 -9.64
N ARG A 514 -24.43 16.50 -8.68
CA ARG A 514 -25.04 15.30 -8.13
C ARG A 514 -25.25 15.48 -6.64
N GLN A 515 -26.50 15.43 -6.20
CA GLN A 515 -26.82 15.32 -4.79
C GLN A 515 -26.71 13.86 -4.36
N LEU A 516 -26.13 13.64 -3.18
CA LEU A 516 -26.04 12.35 -2.51
C LEU A 516 -26.72 12.45 -1.17
N ARG A 517 -27.51 11.45 -0.82
CA ARG A 517 -28.08 11.31 0.50
C ARG A 517 -27.18 10.44 1.36
N VAL A 518 -26.88 10.92 2.57
CA VAL A 518 -26.02 10.24 3.54
C VAL A 518 -26.83 9.93 4.78
N TYR A 519 -26.81 8.67 5.19
CA TYR A 519 -27.47 8.19 6.39
C TYR A 519 -26.48 7.99 7.52
N PHE A 520 -26.95 8.16 8.76
CA PHE A 520 -26.39 7.51 9.93
C PHE A 520 -27.39 6.47 10.41
N THR A 521 -27.03 5.19 10.34
CA THR A 521 -27.88 4.06 10.72
C THR A 521 -27.34 3.38 11.97
N ALA A 522 -28.19 3.02 12.92
CA ALA A 522 -27.82 2.17 14.06
C ALA A 522 -28.77 0.97 14.16
N ASP A 523 -28.24 -0.23 13.94
CA ASP A 523 -28.98 -1.50 13.94
C ASP A 523 -28.96 -2.20 15.31
N VAL A 524 -28.05 -1.78 16.19
CA VAL A 524 -27.93 -2.21 17.60
C VAL A 524 -27.79 -0.98 18.50
N PRO A 525 -28.03 -1.09 19.83
CA PRO A 525 -27.81 0.02 20.75
C PRO A 525 -26.38 0.53 20.61
N PRO A 526 -26.19 1.80 20.23
CA PRO A 526 -24.87 2.34 20.04
C PRO A 526 -24.22 2.65 21.38
N TYR A 527 -22.90 2.65 21.41
CA TYR A 527 -22.15 3.18 22.53
C TYR A 527 -22.05 4.71 22.46
N ALA A 528 -21.81 5.35 23.61
CA ALA A 528 -21.48 6.77 23.62
C ALA A 528 -20.10 7.01 22.98
N GLY A 529 -19.95 8.12 22.27
CA GLY A 529 -18.70 8.50 21.63
C GLY A 529 -18.89 9.29 20.34
N ASP A 530 -17.77 9.65 19.72
CA ASP A 530 -17.74 10.31 18.43
C ASP A 530 -17.62 9.27 17.31
N TYR A 531 -18.54 9.34 16.36
CA TYR A 531 -18.53 8.57 15.14
C TYR A 531 -18.11 9.48 14.00
N ARG A 532 -17.19 9.01 13.18
CA ARG A 532 -16.68 9.72 12.00
C ARG A 532 -16.62 8.80 10.81
N TRP A 533 -16.80 9.36 9.63
CA TRP A 533 -16.71 8.65 8.37
C TRP A 533 -16.28 9.61 7.28
N GLU A 534 -15.73 9.05 6.21
CA GLU A 534 -15.36 9.79 5.03
C GLU A 534 -15.81 8.97 3.83
N ALA A 535 -16.34 9.66 2.84
CA ALA A 535 -16.60 9.10 1.54
C ALA A 535 -15.57 9.65 0.57
N VAL A 536 -14.79 8.76 -0.05
CA VAL A 536 -13.84 9.12 -1.10
C VAL A 536 -14.38 8.70 -2.46
N PHE A 537 -14.26 9.60 -3.43
CA PHE A 537 -14.55 9.34 -4.84
C PHE A 537 -13.28 9.57 -5.65
N TYR A 538 -13.01 8.66 -6.58
CA TYR A 538 -12.04 8.90 -7.63
C TYR A 538 -12.68 9.74 -8.71
N THR A 539 -11.90 10.62 -9.30
CA THR A 539 -12.35 11.42 -10.42
C THR A 539 -11.49 11.17 -11.64
N SER A 540 -12.07 11.30 -12.83
CA SER A 540 -11.31 11.28 -14.07
C SER A 540 -10.50 12.56 -14.32
N SER A 541 -10.44 13.48 -13.33
CA SER A 541 -9.63 14.69 -13.39
C SER A 541 -8.19 14.40 -12.94
N PRO A 542 -7.19 14.57 -13.80
CA PRO A 542 -5.80 14.36 -13.40
C PRO A 542 -5.29 15.39 -12.37
N THR A 543 -5.91 16.57 -12.30
CA THR A 543 -5.57 17.65 -11.36
C THR A 543 -6.31 17.54 -10.04
N GLN A 544 -7.41 16.79 -10.00
CA GLN A 544 -8.15 16.48 -8.78
C GLN A 544 -8.59 15.01 -8.78
N PRO A 545 -7.65 14.06 -8.64
CA PRO A 545 -7.95 12.64 -8.77
C PRO A 545 -8.86 12.08 -7.68
N PHE A 546 -8.98 12.80 -6.57
CA PHE A 546 -9.86 12.43 -5.46
C PHE A 546 -10.73 13.63 -5.07
N VAL A 547 -11.97 13.33 -4.72
CA VAL A 547 -12.84 14.25 -3.99
C VAL A 547 -13.44 13.48 -2.82
N SER A 548 -13.49 14.11 -1.66
CA SER A 548 -14.05 13.47 -0.48
C SER A 548 -14.84 14.43 0.39
N PHE A 549 -15.68 13.87 1.24
CA PHE A 549 -16.38 14.60 2.29
C PHE A 549 -16.49 13.73 3.53
N ARG A 550 -16.50 14.37 4.70
CA ARG A 550 -16.59 13.70 5.99
C ARG A 550 -18.02 13.75 6.52
N ALA A 551 -18.35 12.84 7.41
CA ALA A 551 -19.53 12.89 8.24
C ALA A 551 -19.14 12.60 9.69
N SER A 552 -19.78 13.29 10.63
CA SER A 552 -19.53 13.12 12.06
C SER A 552 -20.82 13.14 12.87
N ARG A 553 -20.84 12.40 13.98
CA ARG A 553 -21.96 12.36 14.93
C ARG A 553 -21.48 11.98 16.32
N THR A 554 -21.87 12.76 17.33
CA THR A 554 -21.63 12.43 18.73
C THR A 554 -22.85 11.75 19.36
N LEU A 555 -22.62 10.65 20.08
CA LEU A 555 -23.60 9.97 20.91
C LEU A 555 -23.25 10.13 22.39
N TYR A 556 -24.22 10.50 23.21
CA TYR A 556 -24.04 10.72 24.67
C TYR A 556 -24.68 9.63 25.53
#